data_AF-A0A2V9MZR7-F1
#
_entry.id   AF-A0A2V9MZR7-F1
#
_cell.length_a   1.000
_cell.length_b   1.000
_cell.length_c   1.000
_cell.angle_alpha   90.00
_cell.angle_beta   90.00
_cell.angle_gamma   90.00
#
_symmetry.space_group_name_H-M   'P 1'
#
loop_
_entity.id
_entity.type
_entity.pdbx_description
1 polymer ?
#
loop_
_entity_poly.entity_id
_entity_poly.type
_entity_poly.pdbx_seq_one_letter_code
_entity_poly.pdbx_strand_id
1 'polypeptide(L)'
;MAEEKKSRWKLPLSLMATGVAGAAVLVFRGCWHRKMSWPVRYQQHSYQVCLGCGIKRLFDEKSFCAYGPFSYDLNKLISWDLDQRAKIAGEESVQQRPA
;
A
#
# COMPACT_ATOMS: atom_id res chain seq x y z
N MET A 1 7.40 -50.35 32.99
CA MET A 1 6.72 -50.04 31.72
C MET A 1 6.07 -48.68 31.85
N ALA A 2 6.69 -47.59 31.39
CA ALA A 2 6.17 -46.24 31.63
C ALA A 2 6.41 -45.32 30.42
N GLU A 3 5.79 -45.63 29.28
CA GLU A 3 5.79 -44.72 28.12
C GLU A 3 4.48 -44.84 27.32
N GLU A 4 3.35 -44.33 27.84
CA GLU A 4 2.12 -44.21 27.03
C GLU A 4 1.30 -42.92 27.25
N LYS A 5 1.81 -41.93 28.01
CA LYS A 5 1.06 -40.67 28.25
C LYS A 5 1.43 -39.49 27.34
N LYS A 6 2.50 -39.57 26.53
CA LYS A 6 2.98 -38.44 25.70
C LYS A 6 2.26 -38.24 24.36
N SER A 7 1.37 -39.15 23.96
CA SER A 7 0.74 -39.15 22.62
C SER A 7 -0.54 -38.31 22.53
N ARG A 8 -1.39 -38.33 23.57
CA ARG A 8 -2.74 -37.72 23.53
C ARG A 8 -2.80 -36.19 23.49
N TRP A 9 -1.72 -35.49 23.80
CA TRP A 9 -1.67 -34.02 23.76
C TRP A 9 -1.13 -33.45 22.45
N LYS A 10 -0.51 -34.26 21.59
CA LYS A 10 0.05 -33.76 20.32
C LYS A 10 -1.02 -33.47 19.27
N LEU A 11 -2.11 -34.24 19.27
CA LEU A 11 -3.24 -34.09 18.35
C LEU A 11 -4.04 -32.78 18.56
N PRO A 12 -4.48 -32.43 19.79
CA PRO A 12 -5.18 -31.15 19.98
C PRO A 12 -4.25 -29.95 19.76
N LEU A 13 -2.96 -30.07 20.09
CA LEU A 13 -1.99 -29.01 19.88
C LEU A 13 -1.71 -28.78 18.38
N SER A 14 -1.63 -29.86 17.58
CA SER A 14 -1.44 -29.73 16.13
C SER A 14 -2.68 -29.13 15.45
N LEU A 15 -3.89 -29.51 15.87
CA LEU A 15 -5.13 -28.92 15.36
C LEU A 15 -5.22 -27.42 15.67
N MET A 16 -4.87 -27.01 16.88
CA MET A 16 -4.83 -25.59 17.26
C MET A 16 -3.76 -24.81 16.48
N ALA A 17 -2.56 -25.37 16.32
CA ALA A 17 -1.48 -24.75 15.56
C ALA A 17 -1.88 -24.54 14.08
N THR A 18 -2.53 -25.53 13.47
CA THR A 18 -3.01 -25.43 12.08
C THR A 18 -4.12 -24.40 11.94
N GLY A 19 -5.03 -24.30 12.91
CA GLY A 19 -6.10 -23.30 12.94
C GLY A 19 -5.60 -21.86 13.01
N VAL A 20 -4.62 -21.59 13.89
CA VAL A 20 -4.00 -20.26 14.03
C VAL A 20 -3.23 -19.86 12.76
N ALA A 21 -2.50 -20.80 12.16
CA ALA A 21 -1.78 -20.55 10.91
C ALA A 21 -2.74 -20.20 9.75
N GLY A 22 -3.89 -20.87 9.64
CA GLY A 22 -4.90 -20.59 8.62
C GLY A 22 -5.51 -19.19 8.75
N ALA A 23 -5.83 -18.75 9.97
CA ALA A 23 -6.36 -17.41 10.22
C ALA A 23 -5.34 -16.30 9.90
N ALA A 24 -4.07 -16.51 10.24
CA ALA A 24 -3.00 -15.56 9.92
C ALA A 24 -2.84 -15.36 8.40
N VAL A 25 -2.90 -16.42 7.59
CA VAL A 25 -2.79 -16.30 6.12
C VAL A 25 -3.92 -15.47 5.53
N LEU A 26 -5.14 -15.55 6.06
CA LEU A 26 -6.26 -14.73 5.58
C LEU A 26 -6.09 -13.24 5.94
N VAL A 27 -5.60 -12.95 7.14
CA VAL A 27 -5.38 -11.56 7.61
C VAL A 27 -4.17 -10.92 6.92
N PHE A 28 -3.04 -11.63 6.79
CA PHE A 28 -1.82 -11.10 6.17
C PHE A 28 -1.85 -11.06 4.63
N ARG A 29 -2.86 -11.65 3.99
CA ARG A 29 -3.14 -11.45 2.55
C ARG A 29 -3.86 -10.13 2.26
N GLY A 30 -4.28 -9.39 3.29
CA GLY A 30 -4.91 -8.09 3.20
C GLY A 30 -3.96 -6.99 2.69
N CYS A 31 -3.85 -6.93 1.36
CA CYS A 31 -3.36 -5.86 0.49
C CYS A 31 -1.84 -5.48 0.54
N TRP A 32 -1.03 -6.27 -0.18
CA TRP A 32 0.26 -5.81 -0.71
C TRP A 32 0.01 -5.21 -2.11
N HIS A 33 -0.41 -3.95 -2.16
CA HIS A 33 -1.08 -3.27 -3.29
C HIS A 33 -0.45 -3.44 -4.70
N ARG A 34 -0.60 -4.62 -5.30
CA ARG A 34 -0.26 -4.94 -6.71
C ARG A 34 -1.45 -4.78 -7.65
N LYS A 35 -2.68 -4.90 -7.13
CA LYS A 35 -3.92 -4.83 -7.93
C LYS A 35 -4.55 -3.44 -7.79
N MET A 36 -4.20 -2.57 -8.72
CA MET A 36 -4.75 -1.22 -8.83
C MET A 36 -5.85 -1.15 -9.88
N SER A 37 -6.78 -0.21 -9.68
CA SER A 37 -7.79 0.15 -10.67
C SER A 37 -7.16 0.77 -11.91
N TRP A 38 -7.96 0.88 -12.98
CA TRP A 38 -7.63 1.79 -14.07
C TRP A 38 -7.53 3.24 -13.54
N PRO A 39 -6.62 4.08 -14.07
CA PRO A 39 -6.48 5.46 -13.61
C PRO A 39 -7.76 6.27 -13.86
N VAL A 40 -8.21 6.96 -12.82
CA VAL A 40 -9.40 7.84 -12.87
C VAL A 40 -8.93 9.28 -12.71
N ARG A 41 -9.52 10.17 -13.51
CA ARG A 41 -9.29 11.62 -13.42
C ARG A 41 -10.21 12.26 -12.39
N TYR A 42 -9.64 13.13 -11.56
CA TYR A 42 -10.38 14.04 -10.69
C TYR A 42 -9.68 15.40 -10.69
N GLN A 43 -10.42 16.44 -11.08
CA GLN A 43 -9.87 17.77 -11.29
C GLN A 43 -8.68 17.74 -12.28
N GLN A 44 -7.50 18.20 -11.85
CA GLN A 44 -6.27 18.26 -12.66
C GLN A 44 -5.31 17.09 -12.37
N HIS A 45 -5.75 16.07 -11.62
CA HIS A 45 -4.90 14.93 -11.23
C HIS A 45 -5.55 13.60 -11.61
N SER A 46 -4.70 12.61 -11.85
CA SER A 46 -5.10 11.23 -12.04
C SER A 46 -4.66 10.39 -10.85
N TYR A 47 -5.47 9.40 -10.49
CA TYR A 47 -5.17 8.50 -9.38
C TYR A 47 -5.68 7.09 -9.67
N GLN A 48 -5.10 6.13 -8.97
CA GLN A 48 -5.55 4.75 -8.93
C GLN A 48 -5.96 4.37 -7.53
N VAL A 49 -6.86 3.39 -7.43
CA VAL A 49 -7.36 2.85 -6.17
C VAL A 49 -7.02 1.38 -6.09
N CYS A 50 -6.50 0.90 -4.96
CA CYS A 50 -6.34 -0.52 -4.79
C CYS A 50 -7.71 -1.20 -4.67
N LEU A 51 -7.94 -2.20 -5.51
CA LEU A 51 -9.18 -2.96 -5.54
C LEU A 51 -9.35 -3.90 -4.32
N GLY A 52 -8.30 -4.08 -3.51
CA GLY A 52 -8.33 -4.91 -2.31
C GLY A 52 -8.72 -4.16 -1.04
N CYS A 53 -8.26 -2.92 -0.87
CA CYS A 53 -8.45 -2.16 0.37
C CYS A 53 -8.99 -0.73 0.16
N GLY A 54 -8.98 -0.18 -1.05
CA GLY A 54 -9.44 1.18 -1.33
C GLY A 54 -8.41 2.29 -1.14
N ILE A 55 -7.15 1.97 -0.81
CA ILE A 55 -6.09 2.99 -0.71
C ILE A 55 -5.82 3.60 -2.08
N LYS A 56 -5.52 4.89 -2.13
CA LYS A 56 -5.31 5.65 -3.37
C LYS A 56 -3.86 6.03 -3.53
N ARG A 57 -3.44 6.20 -4.79
CA ARG A 57 -2.13 6.71 -5.19
C ARG A 57 -2.25 7.54 -6.45
N LEU A 58 -1.47 8.61 -6.56
CA LEU A 58 -1.44 9.44 -7.76
C LEU A 58 -0.87 8.66 -8.95
N PHE A 59 -1.30 9.05 -10.14
CA PHE A 59 -0.92 8.45 -11.39
C PHE A 59 -0.62 9.52 -12.43
N ASP A 60 0.55 9.43 -13.05
CA ASP A 60 0.93 10.30 -14.15
C ASP A 60 0.51 9.66 -15.46
N GLU A 61 -0.36 10.34 -16.19
CA GLU A 61 -0.87 9.89 -17.48
C GLU A 61 0.17 9.98 -18.58
N LYS A 62 1.17 10.86 -18.46
CA LYS A 62 2.20 11.06 -19.48
C LYS A 62 3.23 9.94 -19.46
N SER A 63 3.80 9.66 -18.28
CA SER A 63 4.71 8.53 -18.09
C SER A 63 3.98 7.20 -17.89
N PHE A 64 2.65 7.23 -17.76
CA PHE A 64 1.80 6.08 -17.48
C PHE A 64 2.25 5.29 -16.22
N CYS A 65 2.66 6.02 -15.18
CA CYS A 65 3.22 5.46 -13.95
C CYS A 65 2.56 6.02 -12.69
N ALA A 66 2.36 5.15 -11.69
CA ALA A 66 1.90 5.56 -10.37
C ALA A 66 3.04 6.19 -9.57
N TYR A 67 2.79 7.29 -8.88
CA TYR A 67 3.80 8.05 -8.16
C TYR A 67 3.29 8.55 -6.80
N GLY A 68 4.24 9.02 -5.98
CA GLY A 68 3.92 9.59 -4.68
C GLY A 68 3.47 8.58 -3.62
N PRO A 69 3.04 9.08 -2.45
CA PRO A 69 2.63 8.27 -1.31
C PRO A 69 1.25 7.65 -1.52
N PHE A 70 0.91 6.72 -0.63
CA PHE A 70 -0.43 6.16 -0.52
C PHE A 70 -1.26 6.93 0.51
N SER A 71 -2.54 7.14 0.23
CA SER A 71 -3.49 7.73 1.17
C SER A 71 -4.92 7.30 0.83
N TYR A 72 -5.79 7.23 1.83
CA TYR A 72 -7.23 7.06 1.59
C TYR A 72 -7.91 8.38 1.22
N ASP A 73 -7.35 9.50 1.65
CA ASP A 73 -7.79 10.85 1.32
C ASP A 73 -7.06 11.34 0.06
N LEU A 74 -7.83 11.60 -1.00
CA LEU A 74 -7.32 12.08 -2.28
C LEU A 74 -6.84 13.53 -2.18
N ASN A 75 -7.49 14.38 -1.38
CA ASN A 75 -7.11 15.78 -1.25
C ASN A 75 -5.73 15.92 -0.61
N LYS A 76 -5.42 15.05 0.37
CA LYS A 76 -4.08 14.95 0.96
C LYS A 76 -3.00 14.57 -0.06
N LEU A 77 -3.33 13.75 -1.06
CA LEU A 77 -2.40 13.42 -2.14
C LEU A 77 -2.19 14.60 -3.08
N ILE A 78 -3.28 15.29 -3.44
CA ILE A 78 -3.25 16.49 -4.28
C ILE A 78 -2.39 17.57 -3.63
N SER A 79 -2.61 17.87 -2.34
CA SER A 79 -1.82 18.88 -1.62
C SER A 79 -0.33 18.51 -1.60
N TRP A 80 0.00 17.24 -1.39
CA TRP A 80 1.38 16.76 -1.44
C TRP A 80 2.01 16.97 -2.82
N ASP A 81 1.29 16.70 -3.92
CA ASP A 81 1.80 16.91 -5.29
C ASP A 81 2.08 18.39 -5.56
N LEU A 82 1.17 19.27 -5.16
CA LEU A 82 1.32 20.72 -5.29
C LEU A 82 2.54 21.23 -4.51
N ASP A 83 2.74 20.76 -3.29
CA ASP A 83 3.90 21.12 -2.47
C ASP A 83 5.22 20.66 -3.11
N GLN A 84 5.26 19.45 -3.70
CA GLN A 84 6.45 18.97 -4.40
C GLN A 84 6.76 19.81 -5.64
N ARG A 85 5.75 20.17 -6.43
CA ARG A 85 5.94 21.03 -7.61
C ARG A 85 6.44 22.41 -7.23
N ALA A 86 5.91 23.00 -6.15
CA ALA A 86 6.36 24.29 -5.66
C ALA A 86 7.83 24.26 -5.21
N LYS A 87 8.27 23.18 -4.56
CA LYS A 87 9.68 22.99 -4.16
C LYS A 87 10.60 22.91 -5.37
N ILE A 88 10.26 22.08 -6.34
CA ILE A 88 11.05 21.91 -7.57
C ILE A 88 11.18 23.25 -8.31
N ALA A 89 10.06 23.97 -8.49
CA ALA A 89 10.07 25.28 -9.13
C ALA A 89 10.92 26.31 -8.34
N GLY A 90 10.87 26.25 -7.01
CA GLY A 90 11.71 27.06 -6.13
C GLY A 90 13.20 26.75 -6.29
N GLU A 91 13.58 25.47 -6.31
CA GLU A 91 14.96 25.01 -6.50
C GLU A 91 15.51 25.41 -7.88
N GLU A 92 14.73 25.23 -8.94
CA GLU A 92 15.09 25.68 -10.29
C GLU A 92 15.35 27.19 -10.34
N SER A 93 14.51 27.99 -9.66
CA SER A 93 14.68 29.45 -9.60
C SER A 93 15.93 29.90 -8.82
N VAL A 94 16.38 29.10 -7.85
CA VAL A 94 17.60 29.38 -7.08
C VAL A 94 18.84 29.01 -7.91
N GLN A 95 18.79 27.87 -8.60
CA GLN A 95 19.89 27.40 -9.45
C GLN A 95 20.13 28.31 -10.67
N GLN A 96 19.09 28.95 -11.19
CA GLN A 96 19.16 29.83 -12.37
C GLN A 96 19.61 31.27 -12.08
N ARG A 97 19.92 31.65 -10.83
CA ARG A 97 20.55 32.96 -10.57
C ARG A 97 22.04 32.90 -10.94
N PRO A 98 22.49 33.59 -12.01
CA PRO A 98 23.91 33.75 -12.25
C PRO A 98 24.55 34.51 -11.08
N ALA A 99 25.78 34.13 -10.73
CA ALA A 99 26.59 34.72 -9.67
C ALA A 99 26.92 36.20 -9.94
#